data_AF-A0A167GM71-F1
#
_entry.id   AF-A0A167GM71-F1
#
_cell.length_a   1.000
_cell.length_b   1.000
_cell.length_c   1.000
_cell.angle_alpha   90.00
_cell.angle_beta   90.00
_cell.angle_gamma   90.00
#
_symmetry.space_group_name_H-M   'P 1'
#
loop_
_entity.id
_entity.type
_entity.pdbx_description
1 polymer ?
#
loop_
_entity_poly.entity_id
_entity_poly.type
_entity_poly.pdbx_seq_one_letter_code
_entity_poly.pdbx_strand_id
1 'polypeptide(L)'
;MGIIFNNVVGFSLFGLGVRLWQLGLVHRPLFKPNELWTHASYMVGFGALGYGVVNLEERVSYRLQELRILRREARAKRAEREAAVFARVGLPEDRKEALAIWQKELENPALLTERAQGMLKKEKDAEA
;
A
#
# COMPACT_ATOMS: atom_id res chain seq x y z
N MET A 1 -24.11 -10.89 -8.13
CA MET A 1 -24.02 -12.04 -9.08
C MET A 1 -23.13 -11.77 -10.28
N GLY A 2 -23.06 -10.55 -10.84
CA GLY A 2 -22.29 -10.26 -12.06
C GLY A 2 -20.78 -10.50 -11.97
N ILE A 3 -20.12 -10.12 -10.87
CA ILE A 3 -18.65 -10.18 -10.74
C ILE A 3 -18.12 -11.61 -10.71
N ILE A 4 -18.74 -12.49 -9.91
CA ILE A 4 -18.37 -13.91 -9.84
C ILE A 4 -18.59 -14.57 -11.19
N PHE A 5 -19.74 -14.32 -11.82
CA PHE A 5 -20.05 -14.88 -13.13
C PHE A 5 -19.05 -14.42 -14.20
N ASN A 6 -18.76 -13.11 -14.29
CA ASN A 6 -17.78 -12.59 -15.25
C ASN A 6 -16.38 -13.16 -15.02
N ASN A 7 -15.95 -13.30 -13.76
CA ASN A 7 -14.63 -13.87 -13.45
C ASN A 7 -14.57 -15.36 -13.78
N VAL A 8 -15.60 -16.14 -13.45
CA VAL A 8 -15.64 -17.57 -13.79
C VAL A 8 -15.64 -17.75 -15.31
N VAL A 9 -16.46 -16.99 -16.04
CA VAL A 9 -16.47 -17.03 -17.52
C VAL A 9 -15.14 -16.57 -18.10
N GLY A 10 -14.59 -15.46 -17.62
CA GLY A 10 -13.30 -14.93 -18.07
C GLY A 10 -12.15 -15.90 -17.87
N PHE A 11 -12.04 -16.49 -16.68
CA PHE A 11 -11.03 -17.52 -16.40
C PHE A 11 -11.30 -18.82 -17.18
N SER A 12 -12.54 -19.22 -17.39
CA SER A 12 -12.85 -20.40 -18.21
C SER A 12 -12.42 -20.21 -19.65
N LEU A 13 -12.72 -19.05 -20.25
CA LEU A 13 -12.27 -18.67 -21.59
C LEU A 13 -10.76 -18.55 -21.66
N PHE A 14 -10.12 -18.03 -20.60
CA PHE A 14 -8.67 -18.01 -20.50
C PHE A 14 -8.08 -19.42 -20.50
N GLY A 15 -8.63 -20.36 -19.73
CA GLY A 15 -8.21 -21.76 -19.73
C GLY A 15 -8.35 -22.42 -21.11
N LEU A 16 -9.42 -22.11 -21.84
CA LEU A 16 -9.58 -22.53 -23.23
C LEU A 16 -8.50 -21.92 -24.13
N GLY A 17 -8.24 -20.62 -23.99
CA GLY A 17 -7.18 -19.92 -24.71
C GLY A 17 -5.79 -20.50 -24.46
N VAL A 18 -5.46 -20.83 -23.21
CA VAL A 18 -4.20 -21.49 -22.84
C VAL A 18 -4.09 -22.87 -23.51
N ARG A 19 -5.18 -23.64 -23.55
CA ARG A 19 -5.18 -24.94 -24.23
C ARG A 19 -4.97 -24.81 -25.74
N LEU A 20 -5.66 -23.86 -26.38
CA LEU A 20 -5.49 -23.57 -27.80
C LEU A 20 -4.08 -23.07 -28.10
N TRP A 21 -3.50 -22.25 -27.22
CA TRP A 21 -2.12 -21.78 -27.34
C TRP A 21 -1.12 -22.94 -27.22
N GLN A 22 -1.31 -23.83 -26.24
CA GLN A 22 -0.47 -25.03 -26.08
C GLN A 22 -0.51 -25.90 -27.35
N LEU A 23 -1.69 -26.14 -27.92
CA LEU A 23 -1.83 -26.93 -29.15
C LEU A 23 -1.25 -26.21 -30.37
N GLY A 24 -1.39 -24.88 -30.43
CA GLY A 24 -0.80 -24.03 -31.46
C GLY A 24 0.72 -24.10 -31.50
N LEU A 25 1.38 -24.10 -30.33
CA LEU A 25 2.83 -24.26 -30.22
C LEU A 25 3.32 -25.64 -30.70
N VAL A 26 2.53 -26.69 -30.47
CA VAL A 26 2.88 -28.08 -30.86
C VAL A 26 2.38 -28.42 -32.26
N HIS A 27 1.76 -27.49 -32.99
CA HIS A 27 1.12 -27.71 -34.29
C HIS A 27 0.17 -28.93 -34.33
N ARG A 28 -0.51 -29.23 -33.21
CA ARG A 28 -1.52 -30.30 -33.18
C ARG A 28 -2.87 -29.78 -33.69
N PRO A 29 -3.66 -30.61 -34.41
CA PRO A 29 -5.01 -30.24 -34.82
C PRO A 29 -5.85 -29.87 -33.58
N LEU A 30 -6.49 -28.70 -33.61
CA LEU A 30 -7.18 -28.11 -32.45
C LEU A 30 -8.44 -28.88 -32.04
N PHE A 31 -9.13 -29.49 -33.01
CA PHE A 31 -10.43 -30.13 -32.79
C PHE A 31 -10.38 -31.60 -33.18
N LYS A 32 -9.97 -32.44 -32.22
CA LYS A 32 -10.17 -33.89 -32.31
C LYS A 32 -11.33 -34.31 -31.40
N PRO A 33 -12.17 -35.26 -31.82
CA PRO A 33 -13.32 -35.71 -31.03
C PRO A 33 -12.93 -36.22 -29.63
N ASN A 34 -11.76 -36.86 -29.48
CA ASN A 34 -11.27 -37.34 -28.19
C ASN A 34 -10.63 -36.24 -27.31
N GLU A 35 -10.32 -35.08 -27.86
CA GLU A 35 -9.64 -33.97 -27.14
C GLU A 35 -10.65 -32.89 -26.66
N LEU A 36 -11.93 -32.97 -27.07
CA LEU A 36 -12.99 -32.05 -26.62
C LEU A 36 -13.14 -32.05 -25.09
N TRP A 37 -13.02 -33.22 -24.46
CA TRP A 37 -13.06 -33.35 -23.00
C TRP A 37 -11.89 -32.61 -22.31
N THR A 38 -10.72 -32.59 -22.95
CA THR A 38 -9.55 -31.86 -22.44
C THR A 38 -9.77 -30.35 -22.47
N HIS A 39 -10.48 -29.82 -23.45
CA HIS A 39 -10.82 -28.40 -23.50
C HIS A 39 -11.80 -28.05 -22.37
N ALA A 40 -12.81 -28.90 -22.13
CA ALA A 40 -13.73 -28.74 -21.03
C ALA A 40 -13.03 -28.81 -19.65
N SER A 41 -12.06 -29.72 -19.47
CA SER A 41 -11.32 -29.81 -18.20
C SER A 41 -10.46 -28.58 -17.92
N TYR A 42 -9.86 -27.97 -18.95
CA TYR A 42 -9.14 -26.70 -18.81
C TYR A 42 -10.09 -25.54 -18.47
N MET A 43 -11.25 -25.46 -19.13
CA MET A 43 -12.26 -24.45 -18.81
C MET A 43 -12.74 -24.58 -17.37
N VAL A 44 -13.04 -25.80 -16.90
CA VAL A 44 -13.50 -26.04 -15.53
C VAL A 44 -12.39 -25.76 -14.51
N GLY A 45 -11.16 -26.22 -14.79
CA GLY A 45 -10.02 -26.00 -13.90
C GLY A 45 -9.72 -24.52 -13.70
N PHE A 46 -9.61 -23.75 -14.79
CA PHE A 46 -9.40 -22.31 -14.70
C PHE A 46 -10.64 -21.57 -14.18
N GLY A 47 -11.86 -21.97 -14.55
CA GLY A 47 -13.10 -21.40 -14.01
C GLY A 47 -13.18 -21.53 -12.48
N ALA A 48 -12.75 -22.67 -11.93
CA ALA A 48 -12.65 -22.87 -10.47
C ALA A 48 -11.60 -21.94 -9.84
N LEU A 49 -10.48 -21.68 -10.52
CA LEU A 49 -9.52 -20.67 -10.08
C LEU A 49 -10.14 -19.26 -10.07
N GLY A 50 -10.92 -18.91 -11.09
CA GLY A 50 -11.64 -17.63 -11.14
C GLY A 50 -12.59 -17.44 -9.97
N TYR A 51 -13.29 -18.51 -9.55
CA TYR A 51 -14.10 -18.48 -8.33
C TYR A 51 -13.23 -18.31 -7.06
N GLY A 52 -12.09 -19.00 -6.97
CA GLY A 52 -11.16 -18.87 -5.85
C GLY A 52 -10.58 -17.46 -5.68
N VAL A 53 -10.22 -16.80 -6.78
CA VAL A 53 -9.64 -15.44 -6.76
C VAL A 53 -10.63 -14.42 -6.17
N VAL A 54 -11.92 -14.52 -6.51
CA VAL A 54 -12.94 -13.61 -5.95
C VAL A 54 -13.01 -13.74 -4.43
N ASN A 55 -12.94 -14.95 -3.90
CA ASN A 55 -12.96 -15.20 -2.46
C ASN A 55 -11.70 -14.65 -1.75
N LEU A 56 -10.55 -14.66 -2.42
CA LEU A 56 -9.32 -14.05 -1.88
C LEU A 56 -9.39 -12.53 -1.90
N GLU A 57 -9.90 -11.95 -2.98
CA GLU A 57 -10.05 -10.50 -3.13
C GLU A 57 -10.97 -9.91 -2.06
N GLU A 58 -12.06 -10.60 -1.74
CA GLU A 58 -12.95 -10.21 -0.65
C GLU A 58 -12.24 -10.20 0.71
N ARG A 59 -11.42 -11.22 1.00
CA ARG A 59 -10.62 -11.27 2.24
C ARG A 59 -9.55 -10.17 2.30
N VAL A 60 -8.87 -9.91 1.18
CA VAL A 60 -7.84 -8.88 1.09
C VAL A 60 -8.45 -7.50 1.25
N SER A 61 -9.57 -7.22 0.59
CA SER A 61 -10.25 -5.93 0.68
C SER A 61 -10.73 -5.64 2.10
N TYR A 62 -11.30 -6.64 2.79
CA TYR A 62 -11.70 -6.52 4.19
C TYR A 62 -10.51 -6.18 5.11
N ARG A 63 -9.40 -6.94 5.00
CA ARG A 63 -8.18 -6.67 5.77
C ARG A 63 -7.59 -5.30 5.47
N LEU A 64 -7.63 -4.87 4.21
CA LEU A 64 -7.13 -3.57 3.82
C LEU A 64 -7.96 -2.44 4.42
N GLN A 65 -9.29 -2.59 4.51
CA GLN A 65 -10.15 -1.62 5.18
C GLN A 65 -9.86 -1.53 6.68
N GLU A 66 -9.71 -2.67 7.35
CA GLU A 66 -9.32 -2.76 8.77
C GLU A 66 -7.99 -2.01 9.02
N LEU A 67 -6.97 -2.30 8.21
CA LEU A 67 -5.66 -1.65 8.31
C LEU A 67 -5.72 -0.14 8.01
N ARG A 68 -6.59 0.30 7.10
CA ARG A 68 -6.80 1.72 6.80
C ARG A 68 -7.36 2.47 8.01
N ILE A 69 -8.29 1.87 8.75
CA ILE A 69 -8.87 2.46 9.97
C ILE A 69 -7.79 2.58 11.05
N LEU A 70 -7.11 1.47 11.36
CA LEU A 70 -6.03 1.45 12.36
C LEU A 70 -4.92 2.45 12.03
N ARG A 71 -4.54 2.57 10.75
CA ARG A 71 -3.53 3.54 10.32
C ARG A 71 -3.99 4.98 10.50
N ARG A 72 -5.27 5.28 10.26
CA ARG A 72 -5.84 6.63 10.47
C ARG A 72 -5.84 6.99 11.95
N GLU A 73 -6.28 6.08 12.81
CA GLU A 73 -6.27 6.29 14.26
C GLU A 73 -4.85 6.49 14.81
N ALA A 74 -3.90 5.67 14.37
CA ALA A 74 -2.51 5.81 14.75
C ALA A 74 -1.92 7.15 14.28
N ARG A 75 -2.32 7.65 13.10
CA ARG A 75 -1.92 8.98 12.62
C ARG A 75 -2.53 10.11 13.44
N ALA A 76 -3.81 10.01 13.80
CA ALA A 76 -4.47 10.99 14.66
C ALA A 76 -3.78 11.08 16.03
N LYS A 77 -3.54 9.94 16.68
CA LYS A 77 -2.82 9.88 17.97
C LYS A 77 -1.39 10.44 17.89
N ARG A 78 -0.70 10.24 16.76
CA ARG A 78 0.63 10.83 16.55
C ARG A 78 0.55 12.35 16.39
N ALA A 79 -0.41 12.85 15.61
CA ALA A 79 -0.63 14.28 15.46
C ALA A 79 -0.96 14.96 16.80
N GLU A 80 -1.80 14.34 17.64
CA GLU A 80 -2.11 14.84 18.98
C GLU A 80 -0.87 14.90 19.89
N ARG A 81 -0.04 13.84 19.88
CA ARG A 81 1.20 13.81 20.67
C ARG A 81 2.21 14.84 20.18
N GLU A 82 2.31 15.02 18.86
CA GLU A 82 3.19 16.02 18.25
C GLU A 82 2.73 17.43 18.61
N ALA A 83 1.44 17.73 18.50
CA ALA A 83 0.87 19.01 18.92
C ALA A 83 1.12 19.27 20.42
N ALA A 84 0.97 18.26 21.28
CA ALA A 84 1.25 18.40 22.70
C ALA A 84 2.75 18.66 23.00
N VAL A 85 3.67 18.08 22.22
CA VAL A 85 5.10 18.37 22.34
C VAL A 85 5.43 19.76 21.81
N PHE A 86 4.88 20.16 20.66
CA PHE A 86 5.08 21.49 20.11
C PHE A 86 4.56 22.59 21.05
N ALA A 87 3.39 22.38 21.66
CA ALA A 87 2.85 23.28 22.68
C ALA A 87 3.75 23.39 23.93
N ARG A 88 4.42 22.31 24.34
CA ARG A 88 5.35 22.33 25.49
C ARG A 88 6.67 23.03 25.18
N VAL A 89 7.18 22.86 23.97
CA VAL A 89 8.50 23.40 23.56
C VAL A 89 8.36 24.79 22.89
N GLY A 90 7.14 25.29 22.71
CA GLY A 90 6.86 26.60 22.11
C GLY A 90 7.18 26.67 20.61
N LEU A 91 7.14 25.53 19.91
CA LEU A 91 7.34 25.46 18.46
C LEU A 91 6.01 25.68 17.71
N PRO A 92 6.05 26.11 16.43
CA PRO A 92 4.86 26.22 15.60
C PRO A 92 4.10 24.88 15.52
N GLU A 93 2.77 24.94 15.48
CA GLU A 93 1.89 23.74 15.46
C GLU A 93 2.13 22.87 14.21
N ASP A 94 2.56 23.45 13.09
CA ASP A 94 2.90 22.69 11.89
C ASP A 94 4.35 22.19 11.94
N ARG A 95 4.50 20.86 12.06
CA ARG A 95 5.77 20.13 11.94
C ARG A 95 6.58 20.56 10.71
N LYS A 96 5.94 20.87 9.58
CA LYS A 96 6.64 21.27 8.35
C LYS A 96 7.34 22.60 8.50
N GLU A 97 6.70 23.56 9.16
CA GLU A 97 7.29 24.87 9.43
C GLU A 97 8.45 24.75 10.42
N ALA A 98 8.27 23.94 11.47
CA ALA A 98 9.36 23.60 12.39
C ALA A 98 10.55 23.00 11.64
N LEU A 99 10.32 21.99 10.79
CA LEU A 99 11.37 21.36 10.00
C LEU A 99 11.99 22.32 8.98
N ALA A 100 11.24 23.23 8.39
CA ALA A 100 11.76 24.23 7.46
C ALA A 100 12.67 25.25 8.16
N ILE A 101 12.35 25.63 9.39
CA ILE A 101 13.25 26.45 10.23
C ILE A 101 14.53 25.67 10.51
N TRP A 102 14.42 24.42 10.98
CA TRP A 102 15.58 23.56 11.24
C TRP A 102 16.42 23.31 9.98
N GLN A 103 15.78 23.15 8.82
CA GLN A 103 16.47 22.96 7.55
C GLN A 103 17.25 24.22 7.15
N LYS A 104 16.64 25.41 7.24
CA LYS A 104 17.33 26.68 7.00
C LYS A 104 18.49 26.91 7.97
N GLU A 105 18.32 26.50 9.22
CA GLU A 105 19.34 26.59 10.26
C GLU A 105 20.52 25.64 9.96
N LEU A 106 20.25 24.42 9.50
CA LEU A 106 21.28 23.44 9.13
C LEU A 106 22.03 23.85 7.85
N GLU A 107 21.35 24.51 6.92
CA GLU A 107 21.97 25.04 5.70
C GLU A 107 22.89 26.24 5.98
N ASN A 108 22.71 26.95 7.09
CA ASN A 108 23.54 28.09 7.47
C ASN A 108 24.19 27.89 8.86
N PRO A 109 25.41 27.32 8.93
CA PRO A 109 26.05 26.91 10.17
C PRO A 109 26.37 28.07 11.14
N ALA A 110 26.36 29.32 10.67
CA ALA A 110 26.54 30.50 11.53
C ALA A 110 25.37 30.69 12.50
N LEU A 111 24.13 30.40 12.09
CA LEU A 111 22.93 30.55 12.93
C LEU A 111 22.94 29.54 14.10
N LEU A 112 23.40 28.31 13.85
CA LEU A 112 23.57 27.29 14.88
C LEU A 112 24.54 27.73 15.98
N THR A 113 25.64 28.39 15.60
CA THR A 113 26.64 28.87 16.57
C THR A 113 26.10 30.02 17.43
N GLU A 114 25.33 30.94 16.85
CA GLU A 114 24.70 32.03 17.62
C GLU A 114 23.63 31.51 18.58
N ARG A 115 22.78 30.57 18.12
CA ARG A 115 21.77 29.94 18.97
C ARG A 115 22.40 29.14 20.12
N ALA A 116 23.49 28.43 19.87
CA ALA A 116 24.23 27.69 20.89
C ALA A 116 24.85 28.64 21.94
N GLN A 117 25.46 29.75 21.51
CA GLN A 117 26.00 30.76 22.42
C GLN A 117 24.90 31.44 23.24
N GLY A 118 23.74 31.70 22.64
CA GLY A 118 22.57 32.25 23.32
C GLY A 118 22.00 31.32 24.39
N MET A 119 21.96 30.01 24.16
CA MET A 119 21.52 29.03 25.16
C MET A 119 22.53 28.88 26.30
N LEU A 120 23.84 28.83 26.00
CA LEU A 120 24.92 28.82 27.00
C LEU A 120 24.90 30.04 27.92
N LYS A 121 24.56 31.22 27.37
CA LYS A 121 24.44 32.45 28.17
C LYS A 121 23.22 32.38 29.09
N LYS A 122 22.07 31.95 28.58
CA LYS A 122 20.83 31.77 29.37
C LYS A 122 20.99 30.76 30.51
N GLU A 123 21.76 29.69 30.29
CA GLU A 123 22.02 28.66 31.29
C GLU A 123 22.93 29.21 32.41
N LYS A 124 23.98 29.94 32.05
CA LYS A 124 24.82 30.65 33.03
C LYS A 124 24.07 31.73 33.82
N ASP A 125 23.15 32.44 33.16
CA ASP A 125 22.30 33.45 33.80
C ASP A 125 21.20 32.83 34.68
N ALA A 126 20.93 31.52 34.57
CA ALA A 126 19.98 30.79 35.40
C ALA A 126 20.65 30.04 36.58
N GLU A 127 21.97 29.80 36.50
CA GLU A 127 22.79 29.22 37.58
C GLU A 127 23.38 30.26 38.55
N ALA A 128 23.36 31.55 38.19
CA ALA A 128 23.84 32.69 39.00
C ALA A 128 22.71 33.33 39.83
#